data_AF-A0A522GFR6-F1
#
_entry.id   AF-A0A522GFR6-F1
#
_cell.length_a   1.000
_cell.length_b   1.000
_cell.length_c   1.000
_cell.angle_alpha   90.00
_cell.angle_beta   90.00
_cell.angle_gamma   90.00
#
_symmetry.space_group_name_H-M   'P 1'
#
loop_
_entity.id
_entity.type
_entity.pdbx_description
1 polymer ?
#
loop_
_entity_poly.entity_id
_entity_poly.type
_entity_poly.pdbx_seq_one_letter_code
_entity_poly.pdbx_strand_id
1 'polypeptide(L)'
;MRLTDRQCAACTPNAREYLWGDDGGLSLRIRPAGSKGWAFRYRDVAGKGVKLGLGAYPRVGLAEARKKANDKREALASWAAYKETEAARRAGQAIERQFLLLETTPDIGRPFPEMPELRELAIAFGDSGYVALYDHELADDAVYILAFRHQKEAGY
;
A
#
# COMPACT_ATOMS: atom_id res chain seq x y z
N MET A 1 -14.38 -20.79 7.15
CA MET A 1 -14.62 -21.86 8.14
C MET A 1 -13.29 -22.20 8.76
N ARG A 2 -13.18 -22.16 10.08
CA ARG A 2 -11.90 -22.40 10.76
C ARG A 2 -11.69 -23.91 10.96
N LEU A 3 -10.56 -24.43 10.49
CA LEU A 3 -10.18 -25.83 10.63
C LEU A 3 -9.83 -26.16 12.08
N THR A 4 -9.96 -27.44 12.42
CA THR A 4 -9.47 -28.06 13.65
C THR A 4 -8.46 -29.14 13.32
N ASP A 5 -7.56 -29.48 14.24
CA ASP A 5 -6.59 -30.56 14.02
C ASP A 5 -7.27 -31.90 13.71
N ARG A 6 -8.43 -32.17 14.33
CA ARG A 6 -9.24 -33.37 14.04
C ARG A 6 -9.70 -33.41 12.59
N GLN A 7 -10.16 -32.28 12.04
CA GLN A 7 -10.55 -32.18 10.62
C GLN A 7 -9.33 -32.33 9.69
N CYS A 8 -8.18 -31.79 10.07
CA CYS A 8 -6.94 -31.91 9.30
C CYS A 8 -6.44 -33.37 9.26
N ALA A 9 -6.53 -34.08 10.39
CA ALA A 9 -6.18 -35.48 10.47
C ALA A 9 -7.16 -36.35 9.65
N ALA A 10 -8.46 -36.12 9.79
CA ALA A 10 -9.52 -36.89 9.16
C ALA A 10 -9.72 -36.59 7.66
N CYS A 11 -9.06 -35.58 7.08
CA CYS A 11 -9.25 -35.23 5.68
C CYS A 11 -8.75 -36.34 4.75
N THR A 12 -9.58 -36.68 3.76
CA THR A 12 -9.32 -37.75 2.78
C THR A 12 -8.82 -37.19 1.46
N PRO A 13 -7.91 -37.91 0.76
CA PRO A 13 -7.49 -37.52 -0.58
C PRO A 13 -8.64 -37.63 -1.58
N ASN A 14 -8.63 -36.76 -2.59
CA ASN A 14 -9.56 -36.81 -3.72
C ASN A 14 -8.81 -37.14 -5.02
N ALA A 15 -9.54 -37.41 -6.09
CA ALA A 15 -8.97 -37.63 -7.44
C ALA A 15 -8.12 -36.44 -7.94
N ARG A 16 -8.31 -35.23 -7.39
CA ARG A 16 -7.54 -34.01 -7.71
C ARG A 16 -7.05 -33.31 -6.45
N GLU A 17 -5.97 -32.53 -6.59
CA GLU A 17 -5.48 -31.65 -5.53
C GLU A 17 -6.59 -30.65 -5.15
N TYR A 18 -6.82 -30.48 -3.85
CA TYR A 18 -7.74 -29.46 -3.36
C TYR A 18 -7.18 -28.72 -2.14
N LEU A 19 -7.68 -27.52 -1.93
CA LEU A 19 -7.33 -26.65 -0.81
C LEU A 19 -8.51 -26.59 0.15
N TRP A 20 -8.33 -27.11 1.36
CA TRP A 20 -9.30 -26.94 2.42
C TRP A 20 -8.98 -25.66 3.19
N GLY A 21 -9.82 -24.64 3.00
CA GLY A 21 -9.62 -23.32 3.62
C GLY A 21 -9.75 -23.36 5.14
N ASP A 22 -8.83 -22.65 5.80
CA ASP A 22 -8.98 -22.18 7.18
C ASP A 22 -9.49 -20.73 7.14
N ASP A 23 -8.66 -19.77 7.56
CA ASP A 23 -8.97 -18.35 7.56
C ASP A 23 -7.77 -17.50 7.10
N GLY A 24 -8.02 -16.26 6.68
CA GLY A 24 -7.00 -15.28 6.35
C GLY A 24 -6.05 -15.72 5.24
N GLY A 25 -6.50 -16.54 4.29
CA GLY A 25 -5.68 -17.06 3.19
C GLY A 25 -4.93 -18.36 3.49
N LEU A 26 -5.00 -18.89 4.72
CA LEU A 26 -4.44 -20.19 5.07
C LEU A 26 -5.34 -21.33 4.58
N SER A 27 -4.73 -22.39 4.08
CA SER A 27 -5.41 -23.60 3.62
C SER A 27 -4.54 -24.83 3.79
N LEU A 28 -5.16 -25.96 4.11
CA LEU A 28 -4.52 -27.27 4.02
C LEU A 28 -4.64 -27.76 2.58
N ARG A 29 -3.52 -28.00 1.92
CA ARG A 29 -3.44 -28.61 0.60
C ARG A 29 -3.38 -30.13 0.75
N ILE A 30 -4.29 -30.81 0.07
CA ILE A 30 -4.37 -32.26 0.02
C ILE A 30 -4.17 -32.71 -1.42
N ARG A 31 -3.18 -33.56 -1.66
CA ARG A 31 -2.90 -34.14 -2.99
C ARG A 31 -3.56 -35.50 -3.15
N PRO A 32 -3.78 -35.97 -4.39
CA PRO A 32 -4.34 -37.31 -4.65
C PRO A 32 -3.54 -38.45 -4.01
N ALA A 33 -2.21 -38.31 -3.96
CA ALA A 33 -1.31 -39.26 -3.28
C ALA A 33 -1.41 -39.23 -1.74
N GLY A 34 -2.27 -38.39 -1.16
CA GLY A 34 -2.50 -38.26 0.28
C GLY A 34 -1.51 -37.39 1.05
N SER A 35 -0.49 -36.84 0.40
CA SER A 35 0.40 -35.86 1.03
C SER A 35 -0.39 -34.59 1.40
N LYS A 36 -0.20 -34.11 2.63
CA LYS A 36 -0.84 -32.90 3.17
C LYS A 36 0.21 -31.82 3.43
N GLY A 37 -0.13 -30.56 3.17
CA GLY A 37 0.76 -29.45 3.50
C GLY A 37 0.06 -28.11 3.52
N TRP A 38 0.60 -27.16 4.26
CA TRP A 38 0.00 -25.84 4.43
C TRP A 38 0.34 -24.92 3.28
N ALA A 39 -0.67 -24.23 2.76
CA ALA A 39 -0.55 -23.21 1.75
C ALA A 39 -1.20 -21.92 2.24
N PHE A 40 -0.48 -20.81 2.10
CA PHE A 40 -0.91 -19.47 2.47
C PHE A 40 -0.96 -18.60 1.22
N ARG A 41 -2.13 -18.05 0.92
CA ARG A 41 -2.34 -17.14 -0.21
C ARG A 41 -2.36 -15.69 0.29
N TYR A 42 -1.56 -14.84 -0.34
CA TYR A 42 -1.50 -13.41 -0.03
C TYR A 42 -1.20 -12.60 -1.30
N ARG A 43 -1.30 -11.27 -1.22
CA ARG A 43 -0.79 -10.36 -2.26
C ARG A 43 0.57 -9.83 -1.85
N ASP A 44 1.56 -9.95 -2.73
CA ASP A 44 2.87 -9.38 -2.48
C ASP A 44 2.87 -7.85 -2.54
N VAL A 45 4.05 -7.27 -2.34
CA VAL A 45 4.29 -5.83 -2.35
C VAL A 45 3.95 -5.15 -3.69
N ALA A 46 3.89 -5.91 -4.78
CA ALA A 46 3.50 -5.45 -6.11
C ALA A 46 2.01 -5.71 -6.41
N GLY A 47 1.25 -6.23 -5.44
CA GLY A 47 -0.16 -6.57 -5.59
C GLY A 47 -0.44 -7.91 -6.28
N LYS A 48 0.61 -8.68 -6.62
CA LYS A 48 0.46 -9.97 -7.31
C LYS A 48 0.04 -11.05 -6.31
N GLY A 49 -0.92 -11.89 -6.72
CA GLY A 49 -1.34 -13.04 -5.93
C GLY A 49 -0.24 -14.11 -5.84
N VAL A 50 0.18 -14.45 -4.63
CA VAL A 50 1.24 -15.44 -4.33
C VAL A 50 0.69 -16.56 -3.45
N LYS A 51 1.14 -17.80 -3.70
CA LYS A 51 0.88 -18.98 -2.87
C LYS A 51 2.18 -19.45 -2.23
N LEU A 52 2.28 -19.33 -0.91
CA LEU A 52 3.45 -19.74 -0.12
C LEU A 52 3.18 -21.06 0.60
N GLY A 53 4.12 -22.01 0.54
CA GLY A 53 4.08 -23.23 1.35
C GLY A 53 4.60 -22.97 2.76
N LEU A 54 3.86 -23.37 3.80
CA LEU A 54 4.25 -23.18 5.21
C LEU A 54 4.80 -24.46 5.88
N GLY A 55 4.85 -25.56 5.13
CA GLY A 55 5.38 -26.85 5.56
C GLY A 55 4.42 -28.02 5.32
N ALA A 56 4.91 -29.24 5.50
CA ALA A 56 4.12 -30.46 5.39
C ALA A 56 3.39 -30.76 6.70
N TYR A 57 2.15 -31.26 6.61
CA TYR A 57 1.40 -31.78 7.75
C TYR A 57 1.68 -33.29 7.89
N PRO A 58 1.84 -33.85 9.11
CA PRO A 58 1.65 -33.23 10.42
C PRO A 58 2.90 -32.55 11.01
N ARG A 59 4.05 -32.58 10.32
CA ARG A 59 5.31 -31.97 10.83
C ARG A 59 5.12 -30.51 11.24
N VAL A 60 4.37 -29.76 10.44
CA VAL A 60 3.85 -28.45 10.81
C VAL A 60 2.38 -28.63 11.15
N GLY A 61 2.04 -28.47 12.44
CA GLY A 61 0.66 -28.56 12.93
C GLY A 61 -0.18 -27.34 12.53
N LEU A 62 -1.49 -27.39 12.76
CA LEU A 62 -2.40 -26.28 12.43
C LEU A 62 -2.03 -24.99 13.18
N ALA A 63 -1.69 -25.09 14.47
CA ALA A 63 -1.29 -23.94 15.29
C ALA A 63 -0.02 -23.27 14.74
N GLU A 64 1.00 -24.05 14.39
CA GLU A 64 2.25 -23.53 13.82
C GLU A 64 2.00 -22.91 12.43
N ALA A 65 1.16 -23.54 11.59
CA ALA A 65 0.79 -23.01 10.29
C ALA A 65 0.07 -21.65 10.41
N ARG A 66 -0.83 -21.51 11.39
CA ARG A 66 -1.49 -20.23 11.70
C ARG A 66 -0.50 -19.18 12.15
N LYS A 67 0.45 -19.54 13.02
CA LYS A 67 1.52 -18.63 13.45
C LYS A 67 2.32 -18.15 12.25
N LYS A 68 2.83 -19.05 11.40
CA LYS A 68 3.60 -18.68 10.20
C LYS A 68 2.80 -17.79 9.23
N ALA A 69 1.51 -18.08 9.05
CA ALA A 69 0.62 -17.24 8.25
C ALA A 69 0.45 -15.83 8.86
N ASN A 70 0.32 -15.75 10.19
CA ASN A 70 0.20 -14.50 10.92
C ASN A 70 1.48 -13.66 10.83
N ASP A 71 2.63 -14.26 11.14
CA ASP A 71 3.95 -13.62 11.03
C ASP A 71 4.14 -13.04 9.62
N LYS A 72 3.71 -13.75 8.57
CA LYS A 72 3.77 -13.26 7.19
C LYS A 72 2.83 -12.08 6.92
N ARG A 73 1.62 -12.07 7.49
CA ARG A 73 0.67 -10.95 7.37
C ARG A 73 1.19 -9.70 8.07
N GLU A 74 1.69 -9.85 9.29
CA GLU A 74 2.25 -8.75 10.06
C GLU A 74 3.45 -8.11 9.35
N ALA A 75 4.34 -8.92 8.78
CA ALA A 75 5.46 -8.41 7.99
C ALA A 75 5.01 -7.59 6.75
N LEU A 76 3.95 -8.03 6.06
CA LEU A 76 3.40 -7.30 4.91
C LEU A 76 2.73 -5.99 5.34
N ALA A 77 1.98 -6.00 6.45
CA ALA A 77 1.34 -4.81 6.99
C ALA A 77 2.38 -3.78 7.47
N SER A 78 3.41 -4.23 8.17
CA SER A 78 4.53 -3.39 8.61
C SER A 78 5.26 -2.75 7.41
N TRP A 79 5.54 -3.54 6.37
CA TRP A 79 6.14 -3.01 5.14
C TRP A 79 5.25 -1.96 4.45
N ALA A 80 3.94 -2.20 4.38
CA ALA A 80 3.00 -1.26 3.78
C ALA A 80 2.98 0.08 4.54
N ALA A 81 2.91 0.02 5.87
CA ALA A 81 2.96 1.20 6.73
C ALA A 81 4.29 1.97 6.55
N TYR A 82 5.43 1.26 6.55
CA TYR A 82 6.74 1.87 6.30
C TYR A 82 6.79 2.59 4.95
N LYS A 83 6.28 1.95 3.88
CA LYS A 83 6.25 2.52 2.53
C LYS A 83 5.40 3.79 2.49
N GLU A 84 4.27 3.80 3.18
CA GLU A 84 3.37 4.96 3.25
C GLU A 84 4.02 6.12 4.01
N THR A 85 4.70 5.85 5.14
CA THR A 85 5.49 6.87 5.85
C THR A 85 6.61 7.45 4.99
N GLU A 86 7.35 6.61 4.28
CA GLU A 86 8.44 7.06 3.40
C GLU A 86 7.91 7.85 2.19
N ALA A 87 6.76 7.46 1.63
CA ALA A 87 6.11 8.23 0.58
C ALA A 87 5.66 9.61 1.08
N ALA A 88 5.03 9.69 2.26
CA ALA A 88 4.63 10.95 2.88
C ALA A 88 5.85 11.86 3.16
N ARG A 89 6.95 11.30 3.67
CA ARG A 89 8.21 12.00 3.88
C ARG A 89 8.76 12.60 2.58
N ARG A 90 8.80 11.80 1.51
CA ARG A 90 9.26 12.24 0.19
C ARG A 90 8.34 13.28 -0.44
N ALA A 91 7.03 13.18 -0.22
CA ALA A 91 6.07 14.20 -0.64
C ALA A 91 6.36 15.53 0.05
N GLY A 92 6.54 15.52 1.38
CA GLY A 92 6.92 16.70 2.16
C GLY A 92 8.18 17.38 1.63
N GLN A 93 9.24 16.59 1.35
CA GLN A 93 10.48 17.11 0.77
C GLN A 93 10.29 17.72 -0.63
N ALA A 94 9.44 17.13 -1.47
CA ALA A 94 9.14 17.67 -2.79
C ALA A 94 8.39 19.01 -2.70
N ILE A 95 7.45 19.12 -1.77
CA ILE A 95 6.67 20.34 -1.52
C ILE A 95 7.57 21.45 -0.98
N GLU A 96 8.35 21.15 0.06
CA GLU A 96 9.29 22.09 0.68
C GLU A 96 10.25 22.68 -0.35
N ARG A 97 10.82 21.84 -1.23
CA ARG A 97 11.71 22.29 -2.29
C ARG A 97 11.04 23.27 -3.25
N GLN A 98 9.77 23.07 -3.59
CA GLN A 98 9.03 23.96 -4.48
C GLN A 98 8.64 25.27 -3.79
N PHE A 99 8.33 25.23 -2.50
CA PHE A 99 8.05 26.44 -1.73
C PHE A 99 9.30 27.30 -1.53
N LEU A 100 10.46 26.69 -1.28
CA LEU A 100 11.74 27.41 -1.23
C LEU A 100 12.07 28.13 -2.55
N LEU A 101 11.64 27.60 -3.71
CA LEU A 101 11.83 28.29 -4.98
C LEU A 101 11.00 29.56 -5.10
N LEU A 102 9.85 29.65 -4.42
CA LEU A 102 9.00 30.85 -4.45
C LEU A 102 9.70 32.05 -3.79
N GLU A 103 10.63 31.84 -2.86
CA GLU A 103 11.43 32.91 -2.25
C GLU A 103 12.32 33.64 -3.26
N THR A 104 12.69 32.97 -4.36
CA THR A 104 13.62 33.53 -5.37
C THR A 104 13.00 33.70 -6.75
N THR A 105 11.92 32.96 -7.02
CA THR A 105 11.23 32.89 -8.31
C THR A 105 9.71 32.82 -8.12
N PRO A 106 9.10 33.84 -7.50
CA PRO A 106 7.67 33.84 -7.16
C PRO A 106 6.76 33.80 -8.39
N ASP A 107 7.24 34.16 -9.58
CA ASP A 107 6.46 34.13 -10.83
C ASP A 107 6.48 32.78 -11.56
N ILE A 108 7.08 31.73 -10.98
CA ILE A 108 7.20 30.40 -11.60
C ILE A 108 5.86 29.67 -11.79
N GLY A 109 4.86 30.00 -10.96
CA GLY A 109 3.51 29.46 -11.07
C GLY A 109 2.72 30.06 -12.22
N ARG A 110 1.80 29.27 -12.77
CA ARG A 110 0.96 29.69 -13.89
C ARG A 110 -0.17 30.60 -13.38
N PRO A 111 -0.47 31.74 -14.02
CA PRO A 111 -1.62 32.56 -13.65
C PRO A 111 -2.92 31.74 -13.66
N PHE A 112 -3.75 31.94 -12.64
CA PHE A 112 -5.04 31.27 -12.53
C PHE A 112 -6.05 31.92 -13.50
N PRO A 113 -6.72 31.14 -14.38
CA PRO A 113 -7.54 31.74 -15.43
C PRO A 113 -8.70 32.63 -14.95
N GLU A 114 -9.31 32.30 -13.81
CA GLU A 114 -10.45 33.05 -13.27
C GLU A 114 -10.02 34.31 -12.48
N MET A 115 -8.83 34.28 -11.89
CA MET A 115 -8.25 35.34 -11.08
C MET A 115 -6.74 35.44 -11.39
N PRO A 116 -6.33 36.21 -12.41
CA PRO A 116 -4.94 36.25 -12.89
C PRO A 116 -3.91 36.76 -11.88
N GLU A 117 -4.36 37.41 -10.81
CA GLU A 117 -3.55 37.76 -9.64
C GLU A 117 -3.06 36.50 -8.89
N LEU A 118 -3.85 35.43 -8.91
CA LEU A 118 -3.47 34.17 -8.31
C LEU A 118 -2.65 33.33 -9.27
N ARG A 119 -1.83 32.46 -8.69
CA ARG A 119 -0.95 31.55 -9.41
C ARG A 119 -1.06 30.14 -8.90
N GLU A 120 -0.96 29.19 -9.82
CA GLU A 120 -0.87 27.78 -9.53
C GLU A 120 0.57 27.28 -9.66
N LEU A 121 1.10 26.72 -8.57
CA LEU A 121 2.34 25.98 -8.58
C LEU A 121 2.08 24.48 -8.64
N ALA A 122 2.50 23.83 -9.73
CA ALA A 122 2.47 22.39 -9.86
C ALA A 122 3.70 21.75 -9.20
N ILE A 123 3.48 20.84 -8.26
CA ILE A 123 4.52 20.13 -7.50
C ILE A 123 4.50 18.67 -7.91
N ALA A 124 5.49 18.27 -8.71
CA ALA A 124 5.57 16.90 -9.22
C ALA A 124 5.89 15.89 -8.11
N PHE A 125 5.01 14.91 -7.90
CA PHE A 125 5.22 13.81 -6.96
C PHE A 125 4.32 12.59 -7.30
N GLY A 126 4.89 11.39 -7.40
CA GLY A 126 4.13 10.20 -7.79
C GLY A 126 3.47 10.35 -9.17
N ASP A 127 2.26 9.81 -9.33
CA ASP A 127 1.53 9.79 -10.61
C ASP A 127 0.64 11.02 -10.85
N SER A 128 0.52 11.92 -9.87
CA SER A 128 -0.38 13.09 -9.96
C SER A 128 0.12 14.35 -9.29
N GLY A 129 0.99 14.27 -8.29
CA GLY A 129 1.53 15.47 -7.64
C GLY A 129 0.51 16.29 -6.86
N TYR A 130 0.93 17.51 -6.53
CA TYR A 130 0.18 18.49 -5.75
C TYR A 130 0.08 19.81 -6.52
N VAL A 131 -0.89 20.64 -6.15
CA VAL A 131 -1.01 22.03 -6.62
C VAL A 131 -1.14 22.94 -5.42
N ALA A 132 -0.36 24.01 -5.42
CA ALA A 132 -0.54 25.13 -4.51
C ALA A 132 -1.12 26.32 -5.28
N LEU A 133 -2.22 26.87 -4.80
CA LEU A 133 -2.72 28.17 -5.23
C LEU A 133 -2.11 29.22 -4.32
N TYR A 134 -1.47 30.24 -4.89
CA TYR A 134 -0.79 31.27 -4.15
C TYR A 134 -0.94 32.64 -4.81
N ASP A 135 -0.67 33.68 -4.03
CA ASP A 135 -0.58 35.06 -4.48
C ASP A 135 0.84 35.58 -4.21
N HIS A 136 1.35 36.43 -5.10
CA HIS A 136 2.63 37.12 -4.94
C HIS A 136 2.38 38.61 -4.86
N GLU A 137 2.42 39.15 -3.64
CA GLU A 137 2.21 40.56 -3.38
C GLU A 137 3.53 41.32 -3.53
N LEU A 138 3.65 42.09 -4.61
CA LEU A 138 4.85 42.85 -4.95
C LEU A 138 5.14 43.98 -3.97
N ALA A 139 4.11 44.51 -3.29
CA ALA A 139 4.30 45.59 -2.32
C ALA A 139 5.13 45.14 -1.10
N ASP A 140 4.95 43.89 -0.68
CA ASP A 140 5.56 43.32 0.52
C ASP A 140 6.65 42.28 0.21
N ASP A 141 6.95 42.02 -1.07
CA ASP A 141 7.86 40.97 -1.55
C ASP A 141 7.54 39.61 -0.89
N ALA A 142 6.25 39.30 -0.83
CA ALA A 142 5.72 38.20 -0.04
C ALA A 142 4.86 37.25 -0.88
N VAL A 143 5.01 35.95 -0.60
CA VAL A 143 4.21 34.89 -1.24
C VAL A 143 3.25 34.28 -0.22
N TYR A 144 1.96 34.34 -0.53
CA TYR A 144 0.89 33.79 0.30
C TYR A 144 0.33 32.52 -0.31
N ILE A 145 0.57 31.37 0.31
CA ILE A 145 -0.08 30.11 -0.09
C ILE A 145 -1.53 30.13 0.41
N LEU A 146 -2.48 30.19 -0.53
CA LEU A 146 -3.92 30.28 -0.25
C LEU A 146 -4.55 28.90 -0.11
N ALA A 147 -4.10 27.94 -0.91
CA ALA A 147 -4.56 26.56 -0.84
C ALA A 147 -3.45 25.60 -1.28
N PHE A 148 -3.46 24.39 -0.72
CA PHE A 148 -2.56 23.31 -1.09
C PHE A 148 -3.31 21.97 -1.08
N ARG A 149 -3.28 21.24 -2.19
CA ARG A 149 -4.03 19.99 -2.36
C ARG A 149 -3.36 19.00 -3.30
N HIS A 150 -3.76 17.74 -3.20
CA HIS A 150 -3.35 16.71 -4.15
C HIS A 150 -4.19 16.77 -5.43
N GLN A 151 -3.58 16.62 -6.62
CA GLN A 151 -4.29 16.84 -7.91
C GLN A 151 -5.48 15.90 -8.17
N LYS A 152 -5.56 14.77 -7.48
CA LYS A 152 -6.69 13.82 -7.60
C LYS A 152 -7.86 14.10 -6.65
N GLU A 153 -7.75 15.08 -5.76
CA GLU A 153 -8.87 15.48 -4.91
C GLU A 153 -9.93 16.21 -5.75
N ALA A 154 -11.19 15.78 -5.65
CA ALA A 154 -12.28 16.34 -6.45
C ALA A 154 -12.56 17.81 -6.07
N GLY A 155 -12.76 18.67 -7.09
CA GLY A 155 -13.08 20.09 -6.90
C GLY A 155 -12.03 21.07 -7.46
N TYR A 156 -11.30 20.65 -8.50
CA TYR A 156 -10.59 21.55 -9.41
C TYR A 156 -11.02 21.29 -10.84
#